data_AF-T0Z9E1-F1
#
_entry.id   AF-T0Z9E1-F1
#
_cell.length_a   1.000
_cell.length_b   1.000
_cell.length_c   1.000
_cell.angle_alpha   90.00
_cell.angle_beta   90.00
_cell.angle_gamma   90.00
#
_symmetry.space_group_name_H-M   'P 1'
#
loop_
_entity.id
_entity.type
_entity.pdbx_description
1 polymer ?
#
loop_
_entity_poly.entity_id
_entity_poly.type
_entity_poly.pdbx_seq_one_letter_code
_entity_poly.pdbx_strand_id
1 'polypeptide(L)'
;MQAQINPAVSMVYEPGSIFKLVTASAALNEKAVTLGEQFDGHDGIFYIPGGVLHDDEPQKSLNLAGILAKSSNIGISQVGLRLGPSRFYRYIRLFGFGARTGIAYPGESSGILHPLSRWSHRSIYSISMGQEIGVTPIQLVTAVSAIANGGKLMQPYLVSSIASPAGETI
;
A
#
# COMPACT_ATOMS: atom_id res chain seq x y z
N MET A 1 -27.72 22.96 -1.24
CA MET A 1 -27.39 21.55 -1.54
C MET A 1 -26.04 21.24 -0.93
N GLN A 2 -25.98 20.47 0.15
CA GLN A 2 -24.70 19.86 0.55
C GLN A 2 -24.37 18.82 -0.50
N ALA A 3 -23.28 19.00 -1.25
CA ALA A 3 -22.74 17.94 -2.08
C ALA A 3 -22.44 16.77 -1.15
N GLN A 4 -23.17 15.65 -1.32
CA GLN A 4 -22.88 14.43 -0.56
C GLN A 4 -21.45 14.01 -0.91
N ILE A 5 -20.58 14.04 0.10
CA ILE A 5 -19.18 13.61 -0.04
C ILE A 5 -19.20 12.10 -0.27
N ASN A 6 -18.58 11.63 -1.35
CA ASN A 6 -18.38 10.20 -1.57
C ASN A 6 -17.09 9.76 -0.86
N PRO A 7 -17.16 9.05 0.28
CA PRO A 7 -15.98 8.66 1.04
C PRO A 7 -15.05 7.72 0.25
N ALA A 8 -15.57 6.97 -0.72
CA ALA A 8 -14.75 6.03 -1.51
C ALA A 8 -13.61 6.71 -2.28
N VAL A 9 -13.79 7.98 -2.65
CA VAL A 9 -12.80 8.75 -3.42
C VAL A 9 -12.17 9.90 -2.64
N SER A 10 -12.75 10.30 -1.51
CA SER A 10 -12.36 11.51 -0.78
C SER A 10 -11.85 11.27 0.63
N MET A 11 -12.30 10.20 1.31
CA MET A 11 -11.85 9.88 2.66
C MET A 11 -10.41 9.38 2.62
N VAL A 12 -9.52 10.05 3.34
CA VAL A 12 -8.13 9.63 3.51
C VAL A 12 -7.97 8.96 4.85
N TYR A 13 -7.35 7.78 4.87
CA TYR A 13 -7.08 7.02 6.09
C TYR A 13 -5.77 6.24 5.95
N GLU A 14 -5.19 5.83 7.08
CA GLU A 14 -4.04 4.93 7.06
C GLU A 14 -4.50 3.50 6.72
N PRO A 15 -3.94 2.86 5.68
CA PRO A 15 -4.41 1.55 5.21
C PRO A 15 -4.09 0.40 6.17
N GLY A 16 -3.11 0.58 7.06
CA GLY A 16 -2.62 -0.48 7.93
C GLY A 16 -2.19 -1.73 7.16
N SER A 17 -2.49 -2.91 7.71
CA SER A 17 -1.97 -4.19 7.23
C SER A 17 -2.30 -4.55 5.79
N ILE A 18 -3.34 -3.97 5.17
CA ILE A 18 -3.62 -4.20 3.75
C ILE A 18 -2.44 -3.73 2.88
N PHE A 19 -1.74 -2.68 3.32
CA PHE A 19 -0.59 -2.12 2.62
C PHE A 19 0.62 -3.07 2.55
N LYS A 20 0.69 -4.11 3.40
CA LYS A 20 1.77 -5.10 3.39
C LYS A 20 1.88 -5.82 2.05
N LEU A 21 0.78 -5.90 1.29
CA LEU A 21 0.78 -6.40 -0.09
C LEU A 21 1.71 -5.58 -1.00
N VAL A 22 1.66 -4.25 -0.90
CA VAL A 22 2.52 -3.34 -1.66
C VAL A 22 3.99 -3.57 -1.33
N THR A 23 4.31 -3.64 -0.03
CA THR A 23 5.67 -3.89 0.47
C THR A 23 6.20 -5.23 -0.03
N ALA A 24 5.43 -6.30 0.12
CA ALA A 24 5.81 -7.64 -0.29
C ALA A 24 5.98 -7.74 -1.82
N SER A 25 5.03 -7.22 -2.60
CA SER A 25 5.11 -7.21 -4.07
C SER A 25 6.34 -6.44 -4.56
N ALA A 26 6.62 -5.28 -3.98
CA ALA A 26 7.79 -4.48 -4.34
C ALA A 26 9.12 -5.20 -4.04
N ALA A 27 9.23 -5.79 -2.85
CA ALA A 27 10.43 -6.50 -2.43
C ALA A 27 10.70 -7.76 -3.28
N LEU A 28 9.65 -8.50 -3.63
CA LEU A 28 9.76 -9.64 -4.54
C LEU A 28 10.15 -9.22 -5.96
N ASN A 29 9.53 -8.16 -6.49
CA ASN A 29 9.81 -7.72 -7.86
C ASN A 29 11.25 -7.20 -8.02
N GLU A 30 11.79 -6.54 -7.00
CA GLU A 30 13.19 -6.10 -6.96
C GLU A 30 14.17 -7.23 -6.59
N LYS A 31 13.68 -8.45 -6.33
CA LYS A 31 14.48 -9.59 -5.83
C LYS A 31 15.24 -9.26 -4.54
N ALA A 32 14.72 -8.34 -3.74
CA ALA A 32 15.30 -7.94 -2.45
C ALA A 32 15.07 -9.01 -1.37
N VAL A 33 14.09 -9.88 -1.58
CA VAL A 33 13.74 -11.03 -0.75
C VAL A 33 13.30 -12.19 -1.63
N THR A 34 13.26 -13.41 -1.08
CA THR A 34 12.71 -14.59 -1.75
C THR A 34 11.58 -15.21 -0.93
N LEU A 35 10.76 -16.06 -1.57
CA LEU A 35 9.62 -16.71 -0.89
C LEU A 35 10.04 -17.68 0.22
N GLY A 36 11.19 -18.35 0.06
CA GLY A 36 11.71 -19.33 1.01
C GLY A 36 12.60 -18.73 2.10
N GLU A 37 12.85 -17.42 2.04
CA GLU A 37 13.67 -16.74 3.04
C GLU A 37 12.94 -16.62 4.38
N GLN A 38 13.68 -16.87 5.45
CA GLN A 38 13.19 -16.75 6.83
C GLN A 38 13.57 -15.37 7.42
N PHE A 39 12.62 -14.80 8.14
CA PHE A 39 12.76 -13.58 8.92
C PHE A 39 12.65 -13.93 10.40
N ASP A 40 13.46 -13.29 11.22
CA ASP A 40 13.37 -13.39 12.67
C ASP A 40 12.14 -12.60 13.14
N GLY A 41 11.25 -13.24 13.88
CA GLY A 41 10.06 -12.56 14.43
C GLY A 41 10.34 -11.84 15.75
N HIS A 42 11.56 -11.91 16.28
CA HIS A 42 12.02 -11.26 17.51
C HIS A 42 11.11 -11.52 18.72
N ASP A 43 10.51 -12.71 18.77
CA ASP A 43 9.53 -13.09 19.80
C ASP A 43 8.43 -12.02 20.02
N GLY A 44 8.06 -11.30 18.96
CA GLY A 44 6.99 -10.28 18.96
C GLY A 44 7.41 -8.88 19.42
N ILE A 45 8.69 -8.62 19.71
CA ILE A 45 9.18 -7.30 20.13
C ILE A 45 10.45 -6.92 19.36
N PHE A 46 10.39 -5.87 18.55
CA PHE A 46 11.53 -5.43 17.74
C PHE A 46 11.82 -3.94 17.93
N TYR A 47 13.02 -3.61 18.40
CA TYR A 47 13.45 -2.23 18.62
C TYR A 47 13.86 -1.57 17.30
N ILE A 48 13.34 -0.37 17.06
CA ILE A 48 13.58 0.41 15.84
C ILE A 48 13.99 1.85 16.22
N PRO A 49 14.53 2.65 15.29
CA PRO A 49 14.82 4.05 15.57
C PRO A 49 13.59 4.79 16.10
N GLY A 50 13.69 5.29 17.34
CA GLY A 50 12.63 6.08 17.98
C GLY A 50 11.41 5.28 18.48
N GLY A 51 11.49 3.95 18.61
CA GLY A 51 10.40 3.18 19.19
C GLY A 51 10.58 1.66 19.17
N VAL A 52 9.47 0.97 19.35
CA VAL A 52 9.37 -0.50 19.32
C VAL A 52 8.21 -0.90 18.42
N LEU A 53 8.40 -1.98 17.67
CA LEU A 53 7.34 -2.65 16.93
C LEU A 53 6.90 -3.89 17.71
N HIS A 54 5.59 -4.12 17.67
CA HIS A 54 4.97 -5.30 18.25
C HIS A 54 4.21 -6.05 17.16
N ASP A 55 4.28 -7.37 17.23
CA ASP A 55 3.33 -8.25 16.56
C ASP A 55 2.22 -8.63 17.53
N ASP A 56 0.99 -8.75 17.02
CA ASP A 56 -0.17 -9.16 17.82
C ASP A 56 0.00 -10.59 18.37
N GLU A 57 0.61 -11.46 17.56
CA GLU A 57 0.96 -12.84 17.94
C GLU A 57 2.48 -13.02 17.80
N PRO A 58 3.23 -13.24 18.89
CA PRO A 58 4.67 -13.49 18.84
C PRO A 58 5.03 -14.65 17.91
N GLN A 59 6.01 -14.43 17.04
CA GLN A 59 6.54 -15.45 16.15
C GLN A 59 8.04 -15.57 16.35
N LYS A 60 8.58 -16.79 16.32
CA LYS A 60 10.05 -17.00 16.33
C LYS A 60 10.66 -16.71 14.98
N SER A 61 10.04 -17.24 13.93
CA SER A 61 10.48 -17.04 12.55
C SER A 61 9.34 -17.25 11.57
N LEU A 62 9.35 -16.49 10.48
CA LEU A 62 8.35 -16.54 9.42
C LEU A 62 9.02 -16.41 8.06
N ASN A 63 8.50 -17.09 7.04
CA ASN A 63 8.76 -16.70 5.65
C ASN A 63 7.79 -15.60 5.20
N LEU A 64 7.96 -15.09 3.98
CA LEU A 64 7.11 -14.02 3.45
C LEU A 64 5.61 -14.37 3.45
N ALA A 65 5.25 -15.63 3.17
CA ALA A 65 3.86 -16.08 3.24
C ALA A 65 3.33 -16.04 4.68
N GLY A 66 4.12 -16.49 5.65
CA GLY A 66 3.81 -16.40 7.08
C GLY A 66 3.68 -14.95 7.56
N ILE A 67 4.56 -14.06 7.10
CA ILE A 67 4.48 -12.62 7.40
C ILE A 67 3.13 -12.04 6.98
N LEU A 68 2.68 -12.36 5.76
CA LEU A 68 1.38 -11.87 5.27
C LEU A 68 0.20 -12.56 5.98
N ALA A 69 0.27 -13.87 6.19
CA ALA A 69 -0.81 -14.66 6.80
C ALA A 69 -1.04 -14.30 8.27
N LYS A 70 0.04 -14.08 9.03
CA LYS A 70 0.01 -13.64 10.43
C LYS A 70 0.00 -12.13 10.59
N SER A 71 0.08 -11.40 9.48
CA SER A 71 0.19 -9.95 9.46
C SER A 71 1.28 -9.43 10.42
N SER A 72 2.48 -10.02 10.37
CA SER A 72 3.61 -9.60 11.21
C SER A 72 4.09 -8.20 10.79
N ASN A 73 4.04 -7.24 11.72
CA ASN A 73 4.58 -5.89 11.57
C ASN A 73 6.11 -5.94 11.57
N ILE A 74 6.68 -6.77 12.44
CA ILE A 74 8.14 -6.96 12.56
C ILE A 74 8.70 -7.52 11.26
N GLY A 75 8.12 -8.61 10.76
CA GLY A 75 8.55 -9.27 9.54
C GLY A 75 8.41 -8.38 8.31
N ILE A 76 7.26 -7.71 8.12
CA ILE A 76 7.09 -6.85 6.95
C ILE A 76 7.99 -5.60 6.98
N SER A 77 8.30 -5.08 8.16
CA SER A 77 9.23 -3.95 8.30
C SER A 77 10.65 -4.34 7.90
N GLN A 78 11.08 -5.56 8.22
CA GLN A 78 12.36 -6.10 7.74
C GLN A 78 12.38 -6.29 6.22
N VAL A 79 11.26 -6.73 5.62
CA VAL A 79 11.12 -6.81 4.15
C VAL A 79 11.29 -5.41 3.52
N GLY A 80 10.63 -4.40 4.08
CA GLY A 80 10.76 -3.01 3.62
C GLY A 80 12.17 -2.45 3.77
N LEU A 81 12.85 -2.75 4.87
CA LEU A 81 14.25 -2.37 5.08
C LEU A 81 15.19 -2.93 4.00
N ARG A 82 15.04 -4.21 3.66
CA ARG A 82 15.84 -4.85 2.60
C ARG A 82 15.58 -4.25 1.23
N LEU A 83 14.32 -3.91 0.93
CA LEU A 83 13.96 -3.18 -0.28
C LEU A 83 14.63 -1.80 -0.30
N GLY A 84 14.66 -1.11 0.83
CA GLY A 84 15.26 0.21 1.01
C GLY A 84 14.34 1.35 0.54
N PRO A 85 14.52 2.56 1.10
CA PRO A 85 13.50 3.61 1.05
C PRO A 85 13.31 4.20 -0.36
N SER A 86 14.38 4.34 -1.14
CA SER A 86 14.30 4.87 -2.51
C SER A 86 13.50 3.97 -3.46
N ARG A 87 13.76 2.66 -3.44
CA ARG A 87 13.01 1.69 -4.24
C ARG A 87 11.59 1.59 -3.72
N PHE A 88 11.39 1.53 -2.40
CA PHE A 88 10.05 1.43 -1.83
C PHE A 88 9.19 2.63 -2.22
N TYR A 89 9.68 3.87 -2.06
CA TYR A 89 8.98 5.07 -2.51
C TYR A 89 8.58 5.01 -3.98
N ARG A 90 9.48 4.54 -4.86
CA ARG A 90 9.16 4.32 -6.28
C ARG A 90 7.98 3.37 -6.46
N TYR A 91 7.96 2.23 -5.77
CA TYR A 91 6.84 1.29 -5.89
C TYR A 91 5.53 1.85 -5.34
N ILE A 92 5.56 2.55 -4.21
CA ILE A 92 4.37 3.22 -3.68
C ILE A 92 3.76 4.14 -4.75
N ARG A 93 4.60 4.90 -5.48
CA ARG A 93 4.14 5.72 -6.62
C ARG A 93 3.66 4.89 -7.81
N LEU A 94 4.32 3.78 -8.14
CA LEU A 94 3.91 2.87 -9.23
C LEU A 94 2.57 2.18 -8.95
N PHE A 95 2.22 1.96 -7.68
CA PHE A 95 0.88 1.50 -7.27
C PHE A 95 -0.18 2.63 -7.26
N GLY A 96 0.20 3.86 -7.61
CA GLY A 96 -0.71 4.99 -7.76
C GLY A 96 -0.93 5.84 -6.51
N PHE A 97 -0.27 5.52 -5.39
CA PHE A 97 -0.45 6.28 -4.15
C PHE A 97 0.21 7.67 -4.20
N GLY A 98 -0.40 8.64 -3.52
CA GLY A 98 0.02 10.04 -3.56
C GLY A 98 -0.41 10.79 -4.83
N ALA A 99 -1.25 10.18 -5.66
CA ALA A 99 -1.85 10.78 -6.85
C ALA A 99 -3.32 10.35 -6.99
N ARG A 100 -4.11 11.15 -7.69
CA ARG A 100 -5.48 10.78 -8.08
C ARG A 100 -5.46 9.57 -9.01
N THR A 101 -6.43 8.67 -8.87
CA THR A 101 -6.60 7.48 -9.74
C THR A 101 -7.13 7.85 -11.13
N GLY A 102 -7.83 8.98 -11.25
CA GLY A 102 -8.44 9.39 -12.50
C GLY A 102 -9.84 8.80 -12.75
N ILE A 103 -10.53 8.34 -11.70
CA ILE A 103 -11.90 7.75 -11.77
C ILE A 103 -12.99 8.68 -12.37
N ALA A 104 -12.64 9.92 -12.72
CA ALA A 104 -13.54 10.92 -13.27
C ALA A 104 -14.75 11.21 -12.36
N TYR A 105 -14.51 11.24 -11.03
CA TYR A 105 -15.50 11.61 -10.03
C TYR A 105 -15.08 12.89 -9.27
N PRO A 106 -15.98 13.86 -9.05
CA PRO A 106 -15.65 15.10 -8.33
C PRO A 106 -15.17 14.85 -6.89
N GLY A 107 -14.19 15.65 -6.44
CA GLY A 107 -13.72 15.59 -5.04
C GLY A 107 -12.75 14.45 -4.74
N GLU A 108 -12.16 13.82 -5.76
CA GLU A 108 -11.12 12.81 -5.57
C GLU A 108 -9.91 13.38 -4.82
N SER A 109 -9.53 12.71 -3.73
CA SER A 109 -8.33 13.01 -2.96
C SER A 109 -7.12 12.27 -3.56
N SER A 110 -5.94 12.89 -3.50
CA SER A 110 -4.68 12.26 -3.86
C SER A 110 -4.12 11.33 -2.76
N GLY A 111 -4.79 11.26 -1.60
CA GLY A 111 -4.20 10.68 -0.40
C GLY A 111 -3.03 11.52 0.12
N ILE A 112 -2.20 10.92 0.97
CA ILE A 112 -1.04 11.54 1.61
C ILE A 112 0.17 10.63 1.42
N LEU A 113 1.17 11.12 0.70
CA LEU A 113 2.47 10.49 0.59
C LEU A 113 3.55 11.57 0.68
N HIS A 114 4.27 11.61 1.80
CA HIS A 114 5.37 12.56 1.95
C HIS A 114 6.51 12.21 0.99
N PRO A 115 7.16 13.23 0.38
CA PRO A 115 8.33 12.99 -0.47
C PRO A 115 9.44 12.30 0.31
N LEU A 116 10.24 11.49 -0.38
CA LEU A 116 11.31 10.69 0.21
C LEU A 116 12.28 11.51 1.09
N SER A 117 12.57 12.77 0.71
CA SER A 117 13.43 13.67 1.49
C SER A 117 12.89 14.05 2.88
N ARG A 118 11.60 13.79 3.14
CA ARG A 118 10.95 14.01 4.44
C ARG A 118 10.79 12.73 5.26
N TRP A 119 11.26 11.59 4.75
CA TRP A 119 11.21 10.34 5.50
C TRP A 119 12.27 10.36 6.59
N SER A 120 11.85 10.01 7.80
CA SER A 120 12.77 9.78 8.91
C SER A 120 13.39 8.39 8.81
N HIS A 121 14.37 8.10 9.67
CA HIS A 121 14.90 6.73 9.82
C HIS A 121 13.82 5.72 10.26
N ARG A 122 12.70 6.19 10.84
CA ARG A 122 11.58 5.34 11.26
C ARG A 122 10.58 5.09 10.13
N SER A 123 10.45 6.01 9.18
CA SER A 123 9.37 6.00 8.18
C SER A 123 9.36 4.73 7.32
N ILE A 124 10.53 4.15 7.02
CA ILE A 124 10.59 2.88 6.27
C ILE A 124 9.89 1.73 7.01
N TYR A 125 9.99 1.68 8.33
CA TYR A 125 9.32 0.67 9.16
C TYR A 125 7.81 0.93 9.18
N SER A 126 7.39 2.16 9.49
CA SER A 126 5.98 2.55 9.59
C SER A 126 5.23 2.36 8.27
N ILE A 127 5.78 2.85 7.16
CA ILE A 127 5.14 2.79 5.84
C ILE A 127 5.05 1.35 5.34
N SER A 128 6.01 0.49 5.67
CA SER A 128 5.99 -0.93 5.28
C SER A 128 4.78 -1.68 5.84
N MET A 129 4.23 -1.22 6.97
CA MET A 129 3.02 -1.75 7.61
C MET A 129 1.78 -0.86 7.43
N GLY A 130 1.86 0.16 6.57
CA GLY A 130 0.72 1.00 6.19
C GLY A 130 0.40 2.15 7.15
N GLN A 131 1.40 2.64 7.90
CA GLN A 131 1.34 3.85 8.71
C GLN A 131 2.20 4.97 8.09
N GLU A 132 2.01 6.23 8.48
CA GLU A 132 2.68 7.40 7.85
C GLU A 132 2.36 7.59 6.35
N ILE A 133 1.33 6.91 5.86
CA ILE A 133 0.78 7.05 4.51
C ILE A 133 -0.75 7.09 4.59
N GLY A 134 -1.35 8.04 3.86
CA GLY A 134 -2.80 8.15 3.74
C GLY A 134 -3.27 7.73 2.36
N VAL A 135 -4.30 6.89 2.29
CA VAL A 135 -4.89 6.42 1.03
C VAL A 135 -6.40 6.64 1.03
N THR A 136 -6.99 6.64 -0.16
CA THR A 136 -8.45 6.53 -0.32
C THR A 136 -8.86 5.08 -0.58
N PRO A 137 -10.12 4.69 -0.32
CA PRO A 137 -10.59 3.35 -0.63
C PRO A 137 -10.41 2.98 -2.11
N ILE A 138 -10.62 3.94 -3.02
CA ILE A 138 -10.42 3.72 -4.46
C ILE A 138 -8.95 3.48 -4.82
N GLN A 139 -8.01 4.23 -4.23
CA GLN A 139 -6.57 3.97 -4.45
C GLN A 139 -6.18 2.57 -3.98
N LEU A 140 -6.66 2.16 -2.81
CA LEU A 140 -6.31 0.86 -2.24
C LEU A 140 -6.84 -0.30 -3.09
N VAL A 141 -8.10 -0.26 -3.52
CA VAL A 141 -8.65 -1.32 -4.38
C VAL A 141 -8.00 -1.34 -5.76
N THR A 142 -7.66 -0.18 -6.33
CA THR A 142 -6.92 -0.09 -7.59
C THR A 142 -5.53 -0.73 -7.48
N ALA A 143 -4.80 -0.47 -6.38
CA ALA A 143 -3.50 -1.07 -6.12
C ALA A 143 -3.57 -2.60 -5.95
N VAL A 144 -4.54 -3.10 -5.17
CA VAL A 144 -4.75 -4.56 -5.01
C VAL A 144 -5.16 -5.21 -6.33
N SER A 145 -5.99 -4.53 -7.14
CA SER A 145 -6.38 -5.02 -8.46
C SER A 145 -5.18 -5.16 -9.41
N ALA A 146 -4.15 -4.32 -9.30
CA ALA A 146 -2.93 -4.48 -10.08
C ALA A 146 -2.22 -5.80 -9.80
N ILE A 147 -2.23 -6.26 -8.54
CA ILE A 147 -1.65 -7.56 -8.16
C ILE A 147 -2.41 -8.70 -8.84
N ALA A 148 -3.76 -8.65 -8.81
CA ALA A 148 -4.60 -9.62 -9.49
C ALA A 148 -4.46 -9.56 -11.03
N ASN A 149 -4.20 -8.37 -11.57
CA ASN A 149 -4.05 -8.10 -13.01
C ASN A 149 -2.60 -8.24 -13.52
N GLY A 150 -1.83 -9.17 -12.96
CA GLY A 150 -0.47 -9.47 -13.42
C GLY A 150 0.51 -8.31 -13.32
N GLY A 151 0.33 -7.41 -12.35
CA GLY A 151 1.18 -6.25 -12.12
C GLY A 151 0.81 -4.98 -12.90
N LYS A 152 -0.28 -5.00 -13.67
CA LYS A 152 -0.73 -3.84 -14.46
C LYS A 152 -1.74 -3.00 -13.68
N LEU A 153 -1.32 -1.81 -13.25
CA LEU A 153 -2.21 -0.82 -12.63
C LEU A 153 -3.15 -0.23 -13.68
N MET A 154 -4.45 -0.35 -13.47
CA MET A 154 -5.49 0.16 -14.37
C MET A 154 -6.11 1.43 -13.80
N GLN A 155 -6.52 2.34 -14.68
CA GLN A 155 -7.40 3.44 -14.30
C GLN A 155 -8.81 2.89 -14.03
N PRO A 156 -9.43 3.16 -12.86
CA PRO A 156 -10.81 2.76 -12.61
C PRO A 156 -11.78 3.66 -13.38
N TYR A 157 -12.92 3.09 -13.82
CA TYR A 157 -13.99 3.80 -14.51
C TYR A 157 -15.34 3.51 -13.86
N LEU A 158 -16.18 4.54 -13.71
CA LEU A 158 -17.57 4.41 -13.24
C LEU A 158 -18.58 4.28 -14.38
N VAL A 159 -18.27 4.88 -15.53
CA VAL A 159 -19.15 4.91 -16.71
C VAL A 159 -18.64 3.89 -17.71
N SER A 160 -19.49 2.95 -18.11
CA SER A 160 -19.15 1.92 -19.09
C SER A 160 -19.35 2.38 -20.53
N SER A 161 -20.33 3.26 -20.77
CA SER A 161 -20.65 3.84 -22.07
C SER A 161 -21.57 5.05 -21.89
N ILE A 162 -21.60 5.95 -22.85
CA ILE A 162 -22.60 7.02 -22.96
C ILE A 162 -23.40 6.73 -24.23
N ALA A 163 -24.73 6.86 -24.18
CA ALA A 163 -25.57 6.70 -25.36
C ALA A 163 -26.16 8.04 -25.79
N SER A 164 -26.19 8.28 -27.10
CA SER A 164 -26.90 9.38 -27.71
C SER A 164 -28.42 9.21 -27.52
N PRO A 165 -29.23 10.28 -27.69
CA PRO A 165 -30.69 10.13 -27.72
C PRO A 165 -31.20 9.17 -28.80
N ALA A 166 -30.40 8.92 -29.85
CA ALA A 166 -30.70 7.94 -30.90
C ALA A 166 -30.32 6.50 -30.55
N GLY A 167 -29.70 6.27 -29.38
CA GLY A 167 -29.28 4.95 -28.90
C GLY A 167 -27.87 4.52 -29.33
N GLU A 168 -27.12 5.40 -29.98
CA GLU A 168 -25.74 5.12 -30.41
C GLU A 168 -24.76 5.33 -29.25
N THR A 169 -23.81 4.42 -29.05
CA THR A 169 -22.75 4.60 -28.04
C THR A 169 -21.74 5.66 -28.50
N ILE A 170 -21.40 6.58 -27.61
CA ILE A 170 -20.43 7.67 -27.76
C ILE A 170 -19.31 7.51 -26.74
#